data_AF-A0A5C7QIR3-F1
#
_entry.id   AF-A0A5C7QIR3-F1
#
_cell.length_a   1.000
_cell.length_b   1.000
_cell.length_c   1.000
_cell.angle_alpha   90.00
_cell.angle_beta   90.00
_cell.angle_gamma   90.00
#
_symmetry.space_group_name_H-M   'P 1'
#
loop_
_entity.id
_entity.type
_entity.pdbx_description
1 polymer ?
#
loop_
_entity_poly.entity_id
_entity_poly.type
_entity_poly.pdbx_seq_one_letter_code
_entity_poly.pdbx_strand_id
1 'polypeptide(L)'
;MKNVSLGHSGLNVSPICLGTMTFGEQVAEPDAFAILDRACGRGVNFLDTAEMYSVPARAETFGATETILGRWFAQHPGQRQKVVLATKVAGPSRGMPWIREGLGLTAADIVASCEGSLRRLQTDVIDLYQIHWPERHVPAFGTRYYDPSKETSQTPIHEQLDALAGLVKAGKARAIGLSNETPYGVHEFVRLAEQHDLPRVASVQNPYCLLNRTYENALDETCHRLGVSLLAYSP
;
A
#
# COMPACT_ATOMS: atom_id res chain seq x y z
N MET A 1 14.59 -17.42 7.08
CA MET A 1 14.72 -15.96 7.33
C MET A 1 14.03 -15.65 8.65
N LYS A 2 14.56 -14.76 9.50
CA LYS A 2 13.88 -14.37 10.76
C LYS A 2 12.88 -13.27 10.45
N ASN A 3 11.61 -13.48 10.79
CA ASN A 3 10.56 -12.48 10.58
C ASN A 3 10.68 -11.32 11.57
N VAL A 4 10.15 -10.17 11.16
CA VAL A 4 10.05 -8.94 11.94
C VAL A 4 8.57 -8.55 12.08
N SER A 5 8.22 -7.97 13.21
CA SER A 5 6.86 -7.46 13.44
C SER A 5 6.65 -6.17 12.64
N LEU A 6 5.48 -6.03 12.01
CA LEU A 6 5.13 -4.85 11.22
C LEU A 6 4.35 -3.84 12.08
N GLY A 7 5.04 -2.82 12.58
CA GLY A 7 4.50 -1.86 13.53
C GLY A 7 3.78 -2.56 14.69
N HIS A 8 2.59 -2.07 15.03
CA HIS A 8 1.72 -2.65 16.06
C HIS A 8 0.62 -3.57 15.51
N SER A 9 0.71 -4.00 14.24
CA SER A 9 -0.38 -4.73 13.57
C SER A 9 -0.56 -6.18 14.00
N GLY A 10 0.41 -6.77 14.70
CA GLY A 10 0.47 -8.21 14.95
C GLY A 10 0.92 -9.05 13.74
N LEU A 11 1.13 -8.44 12.57
CA LEU A 11 1.69 -9.11 11.39
C LEU A 11 3.19 -9.36 11.57
N ASN A 12 3.65 -10.52 11.11
CA ASN A 12 5.07 -10.90 11.10
C ASN A 12 5.53 -11.16 9.67
N VAL A 13 6.39 -10.29 9.16
CA VAL A 13 6.84 -10.26 7.76
C VAL A 13 8.31 -10.64 7.62
N SER A 14 8.70 -11.15 6.47
CA SER A 14 10.09 -11.28 6.09
C SER A 14 10.72 -9.88 5.96
N PRO A 15 11.98 -9.68 6.38
CA PRO A 15 12.68 -8.40 6.23
C PRO A 15 12.88 -7.95 4.77
N ILE A 16 12.65 -8.85 3.81
CA ILE A 16 12.58 -8.54 2.38
C ILE A 16 11.14 -8.76 1.93
N CYS A 17 10.58 -7.76 1.24
CA CYS A 17 9.29 -7.82 0.58
C CYS A 17 9.50 -8.01 -0.94
N LEU A 18 8.69 -8.85 -1.59
CA LEU A 18 8.66 -8.95 -3.04
C LEU A 18 7.66 -7.94 -3.60
N GLY A 19 8.17 -6.86 -4.20
CA GLY A 19 7.37 -5.93 -5.00
C GLY A 19 7.06 -6.51 -6.38
N THR A 20 5.86 -6.22 -6.90
CA THR A 20 5.31 -6.92 -8.09
C THR A 20 4.89 -6.00 -9.24
N MET A 21 5.22 -4.70 -9.17
CA MET A 21 4.72 -3.68 -10.11
C MET A 21 4.98 -3.95 -11.60
N THR A 22 5.94 -4.80 -11.94
CA THR A 22 6.31 -5.13 -13.33
C THR A 22 5.52 -6.31 -13.92
N PHE A 23 4.77 -7.05 -13.10
CA PHE A 23 4.04 -8.25 -13.53
C PHE A 23 2.81 -7.86 -14.34
N GLY A 24 2.71 -8.36 -15.58
CA GLY A 24 1.68 -7.98 -16.53
C GLY A 24 2.08 -6.82 -17.45
N GLU A 25 3.32 -6.35 -17.36
CA GLU A 25 3.92 -5.42 -18.32
C GLU A 25 5.28 -5.92 -18.81
N GLN A 26 6.33 -5.69 -18.02
CA GLN A 26 7.68 -6.12 -18.37
C GLN A 26 7.93 -7.61 -18.10
N VAL A 27 7.14 -8.20 -17.20
CA VAL A 27 7.23 -9.60 -16.79
C VAL A 27 5.92 -10.30 -17.13
N ALA A 28 5.99 -11.32 -17.99
CA ALA A 28 4.84 -12.13 -18.37
C ALA A 28 4.38 -13.04 -17.21
N GLU A 29 3.12 -13.47 -17.24
CA GLU A 29 2.51 -14.26 -16.16
C GLU A 29 3.31 -15.52 -15.76
N PRO A 30 3.83 -16.36 -16.69
CA PRO A 30 4.62 -17.52 -16.31
C PRO A 30 5.91 -17.17 -15.56
N ASP A 31 6.58 -16.09 -15.97
CA ASP A 31 7.81 -15.62 -15.31
C ASP A 31 7.49 -15.01 -13.94
N ALA A 32 6.37 -14.29 -13.83
CA ALA A 32 5.88 -13.77 -12.55
C ALA A 32 5.63 -14.91 -11.55
N PHE A 33 5.06 -16.03 -12.01
CA PHE A 33 4.85 -17.22 -11.18
C PHE A 33 6.18 -17.82 -10.73
N ALA A 34 7.13 -17.98 -11.65
CA ALA A 34 8.46 -18.49 -11.32
C ALA A 34 9.19 -17.61 -10.28
N ILE A 35 9.02 -16.28 -10.35
CA ILE A 35 9.55 -15.33 -9.37
C ILE A 35 8.87 -15.51 -8.01
N LEU A 36 7.53 -15.60 -7.98
CA LEU A 36 6.74 -15.81 -6.76
C LEU A 36 7.12 -17.12 -6.07
N ASP A 37 7.20 -18.22 -6.82
CA ASP A 37 7.59 -19.55 -6.33
C ASP A 37 9.01 -19.52 -5.74
N ARG A 38 9.95 -18.89 -6.45
CA ARG A 38 11.33 -18.76 -5.98
C ARG A 38 11.41 -17.94 -4.69
N ALA A 39 10.73 -16.81 -4.62
CA ALA A 39 10.75 -15.94 -3.44
C ALA A 39 10.16 -16.67 -2.23
N CYS A 40 8.98 -17.27 -2.40
CA CYS A 40 8.30 -18.01 -1.33
C CYS A 40 9.09 -19.25 -0.90
N GLY A 41 9.69 -19.99 -1.84
CA GLY A 41 10.58 -21.12 -1.56
C GLY A 41 11.86 -20.73 -0.82
N ARG A 42 12.24 -19.44 -0.81
CA ARG A 42 13.35 -18.89 -0.02
C ARG A 42 12.91 -18.27 1.31
N GLY A 43 11.62 -18.41 1.65
CA GLY A 43 11.06 -17.93 2.91
C GLY A 43 10.69 -16.45 2.93
N VAL A 44 10.58 -15.80 1.76
CA VAL A 44 9.88 -14.51 1.66
C VAL A 44 8.40 -14.78 1.86
N ASN A 45 7.77 -14.08 2.82
CA ASN A 45 6.34 -14.20 3.07
C ASN A 45 5.59 -12.89 2.83
N PHE A 46 6.28 -11.82 2.42
CA PHE A 46 5.66 -10.51 2.27
C PHE A 46 5.62 -10.10 0.81
N LEU A 47 4.41 -9.94 0.27
CA LEU A 47 4.16 -9.57 -1.13
C LEU A 47 3.48 -8.21 -1.20
N ASP A 48 3.94 -7.35 -2.10
CA ASP A 48 3.39 -6.00 -2.32
C ASP A 48 2.90 -5.83 -3.77
N THR A 49 1.66 -5.37 -3.92
CA THR A 49 1.01 -5.01 -5.19
C THR A 49 0.20 -3.72 -5.03
N ALA A 50 -0.57 -3.30 -6.03
CA ALA A 50 -1.50 -2.17 -5.98
C ALA A 50 -2.59 -2.33 -7.04
N GLU A 51 -3.77 -1.70 -6.85
CA GLU A 51 -4.83 -1.73 -7.87
C GLU A 51 -4.36 -1.16 -9.22
N MET A 52 -3.46 -0.17 -9.18
CA MET A 52 -2.98 0.52 -10.36
C MET A 52 -1.94 -0.27 -11.16
N TYR A 53 -1.35 -1.31 -10.58
CA TYR A 53 -0.28 -2.06 -11.23
C TYR A 53 -0.84 -2.91 -12.37
N SER A 54 -0.12 -3.03 -13.49
CA SER A 54 1.34 -2.88 -13.65
C SER A 54 1.86 -1.45 -13.96
N VAL A 55 3.19 -1.28 -14.01
CA VAL A 55 3.87 -0.04 -14.45
C VAL A 55 4.74 -0.26 -15.71
N PRO A 56 4.86 0.72 -16.63
CA PRO A 56 4.18 2.03 -16.65
C PRO A 56 2.65 1.90 -16.70
N ALA A 57 1.97 2.74 -15.92
CA ALA A 57 0.52 2.64 -15.77
C ALA A 57 -0.19 3.06 -17.06
N ARG A 58 -1.10 2.21 -17.55
CA ARG A 58 -1.99 2.46 -18.69
C ARG A 58 -3.33 1.77 -18.47
N ALA A 59 -4.36 2.20 -19.21
CA ALA A 59 -5.71 1.69 -19.04
C ALA A 59 -5.81 0.18 -19.32
N GLU A 60 -5.04 -0.32 -20.30
CA GLU A 60 -5.10 -1.69 -20.77
C GLU A 60 -4.54 -2.71 -19.77
N THR A 61 -3.63 -2.29 -18.90
CA THR A 61 -2.94 -3.16 -17.92
C THR A 61 -3.30 -2.84 -16.48
N PHE A 62 -4.30 -1.99 -16.25
CA PHE A 62 -4.82 -1.70 -14.92
C PHE A 62 -5.32 -2.98 -14.21
N GLY A 63 -4.82 -3.24 -13.01
CA GLY A 63 -5.15 -4.41 -12.22
C GLY A 63 -4.54 -5.73 -12.71
N ALA A 64 -3.67 -5.70 -13.74
CA ALA A 64 -3.04 -6.90 -14.29
C ALA A 64 -2.21 -7.63 -13.23
N THR A 65 -1.44 -6.90 -12.43
CA THR A 65 -0.58 -7.47 -11.39
C THR A 65 -1.39 -8.20 -10.32
N GLU A 66 -2.47 -7.61 -9.81
CA GLU A 66 -3.36 -8.26 -8.84
C GLU A 66 -4.03 -9.50 -9.43
N THR A 67 -4.43 -9.45 -10.70
CA THR A 67 -5.03 -10.59 -11.40
C THR A 67 -4.03 -11.76 -11.53
N ILE A 68 -2.77 -11.47 -11.86
CA ILE A 68 -1.68 -12.45 -11.92
C ILE A 68 -1.46 -13.09 -10.54
N LEU A 69 -1.40 -12.29 -9.47
CA LEU A 69 -1.27 -12.80 -8.10
C LEU A 69 -2.47 -13.68 -7.70
N GLY A 70 -3.69 -13.28 -8.06
CA GLY A 70 -4.90 -14.06 -7.79
C GLY A 70 -4.90 -15.43 -8.48
N ARG A 71 -4.48 -15.47 -9.75
CA ARG A 71 -4.29 -16.73 -10.48
C ARG A 71 -3.19 -17.59 -9.89
N TRP A 72 -2.09 -16.98 -9.43
CA TRP A 72 -1.01 -17.70 -8.77
C TRP A 72 -1.48 -18.34 -7.46
N PHE A 73 -2.27 -17.64 -6.64
CA PHE A 73 -2.88 -18.22 -5.44
C PHE A 73 -3.82 -19.38 -5.77
N ALA A 74 -4.62 -19.27 -6.83
CA ALA A 74 -5.52 -20.33 -7.27
C ALA A 74 -4.76 -21.60 -7.72
N GLN A 75 -3.58 -21.43 -8.32
CA GLN A 75 -2.72 -22.56 -8.73
C GLN A 75 -1.86 -23.12 -7.59
N HIS A 76 -1.73 -22.41 -6.47
CA HIS A 76 -0.96 -22.83 -5.30
C HIS A 76 -1.82 -22.87 -4.02
N PRO A 77 -2.70 -23.87 -3.86
CA PRO A 77 -3.56 -23.99 -2.68
C PRO A 77 -2.76 -23.94 -1.37
N GLY A 78 -3.26 -23.14 -0.42
CA GLY A 78 -2.61 -22.94 0.88
C GLY A 78 -1.53 -21.85 0.90
N GLN A 79 -1.12 -21.31 -0.26
CA GLN A 79 -0.08 -20.30 -0.32
C GLN A 79 -0.55 -18.93 0.18
N ARG A 80 -1.81 -18.57 -0.09
CA ARG A 80 -2.41 -17.32 0.42
C ARG A 80 -2.29 -17.20 1.93
N GLN A 81 -2.50 -18.28 2.68
CA GLN A 81 -2.46 -18.29 4.15
C GLN A 81 -1.04 -18.20 4.73
N LYS A 82 -0.01 -18.46 3.90
CA LYS A 82 1.40 -18.42 4.31
C LYS A 82 2.06 -17.07 4.07
N VAL A 83 1.42 -16.19 3.30
CA VAL A 83 1.95 -14.87 2.97
C VAL A 83 1.14 -13.74 3.61
N VAL A 84 1.84 -12.68 3.95
CA VAL A 84 1.27 -11.35 4.21
C VAL A 84 1.15 -10.66 2.86
N LEU A 85 -0.08 -10.38 2.44
CA LEU A 85 -0.39 -9.71 1.18
C LEU A 85 -0.71 -8.23 1.44
N ALA A 86 0.09 -7.35 0.88
CA ALA A 86 -0.17 -5.91 0.83
C ALA A 86 -0.67 -5.48 -0.54
N THR A 87 -1.72 -4.66 -0.57
CA THR A 87 -2.14 -3.93 -1.76
C THR A 87 -2.53 -2.49 -1.39
N LYS A 88 -2.81 -1.66 -2.39
CA LYS A 88 -2.95 -0.22 -2.23
C LYS A 88 -4.13 0.33 -3.02
N VAL A 89 -4.83 1.27 -2.41
CA VAL A 89 -5.75 2.20 -3.09
C VAL A 89 -4.96 3.38 -3.64
N ALA A 90 -5.11 3.66 -4.93
CA ALA A 90 -4.59 4.86 -5.55
C ALA A 90 -5.27 6.10 -4.94
N GLY A 91 -4.46 7.12 -4.61
CA GLY A 91 -4.98 8.44 -4.27
C GLY A 91 -5.59 9.14 -5.51
N PRO A 92 -5.76 10.46 -5.46
CA PRO A 92 -6.36 11.24 -6.53
C PRO A 92 -5.69 11.01 -7.88
N SER A 93 -6.48 11.21 -8.95
CA SER A 93 -6.02 10.94 -10.31
C SER A 93 -4.81 11.81 -10.66
N ARG A 94 -3.72 11.18 -11.09
CA ARG A 94 -2.49 11.85 -11.56
C ARG A 94 -2.32 11.70 -13.08
N GLY A 95 -3.40 11.96 -13.82
CA GLY A 95 -3.47 11.71 -15.27
C GLY A 95 -3.85 10.27 -15.63
N MET A 96 -4.57 9.57 -14.74
CA MET A 96 -4.99 8.18 -14.91
C MET A 96 -6.51 8.05 -14.68
N PRO A 97 -7.35 8.63 -15.56
CA PRO A 97 -8.80 8.67 -15.35
C PRO A 97 -9.45 7.28 -15.31
N TRP A 98 -8.81 6.26 -15.90
CA TRP A 98 -9.28 4.87 -15.85
C TRP A 98 -9.19 4.22 -14.47
N ILE A 99 -8.42 4.81 -13.54
CA ILE A 99 -8.37 4.36 -12.14
C ILE A 99 -9.48 5.03 -11.35
N ARG A 100 -9.48 6.37 -11.40
CA ARG A 100 -10.42 7.23 -10.71
C ARG A 100 -10.46 8.59 -11.39
N GLU A 101 -11.62 9.22 -11.39
CA GLU A 101 -11.80 10.62 -11.76
C GLU A 101 -11.79 11.53 -10.52
N GLY A 102 -11.42 12.79 -10.68
CA GLY A 102 -11.48 13.79 -9.62
C GLY A 102 -10.24 13.92 -8.74
N LEU A 103 -10.33 14.86 -7.79
CA LEU A 103 -9.23 15.28 -6.92
C LEU A 103 -9.27 14.66 -5.52
N GLY A 104 -10.35 13.93 -5.16
CA GLY A 104 -10.52 13.35 -3.84
C GLY A 104 -10.09 11.88 -3.73
N LEU A 105 -10.21 11.35 -2.51
CA LEU A 105 -10.12 9.92 -2.18
C LEU A 105 -11.22 9.63 -1.16
N THR A 106 -12.47 9.55 -1.62
CA THR A 106 -13.64 9.46 -0.74
C THR A 106 -13.74 8.11 -0.02
N ALA A 107 -14.61 8.01 0.98
CA ALA A 107 -14.90 6.71 1.60
C ALA A 107 -15.42 5.66 0.58
N ALA A 108 -16.27 6.09 -0.36
CA ALA A 108 -16.80 5.21 -1.41
C ALA A 108 -15.69 4.70 -2.35
N ASP A 109 -14.73 5.57 -2.66
CA ASP A 109 -13.56 5.27 -3.48
C ASP A 109 -12.68 4.19 -2.84
N ILE A 110 -12.38 4.34 -1.55
CA ILE A 110 -11.57 3.38 -0.77
C ILE A 110 -12.26 2.01 -0.71
N VAL A 111 -13.57 1.99 -0.46
CA VAL A 111 -14.34 0.74 -0.40
C VAL A 111 -14.39 0.07 -1.78
N ALA A 112 -14.72 0.81 -2.85
CA ALA A 112 -14.81 0.26 -4.20
C ALA A 112 -13.48 -0.31 -4.70
N SER A 113 -12.36 0.38 -4.41
CA SER A 113 -11.02 -0.10 -4.74
C SER A 113 -10.65 -1.37 -3.97
N CYS A 114 -10.98 -1.44 -2.68
CA CYS A 114 -10.70 -2.64 -1.86
C CYS A 114 -11.45 -3.86 -2.41
N GLU A 115 -12.73 -3.70 -2.71
CA GLU A 115 -13.54 -4.74 -3.35
C GLU A 115 -12.98 -5.18 -4.70
N GLY A 116 -12.53 -4.22 -5.52
CA GLY A 116 -11.87 -4.50 -6.79
C GLY A 116 -10.61 -5.34 -6.64
N SER A 117 -9.76 -4.96 -5.69
CA SER A 117 -8.53 -5.68 -5.36
C SER A 117 -8.81 -7.09 -4.86
N LEU A 118 -9.74 -7.28 -3.91
CA LEU A 118 -10.12 -8.60 -3.39
C LEU A 118 -10.59 -9.55 -4.50
N ARG A 119 -11.42 -9.05 -5.42
CA ARG A 119 -11.87 -9.84 -6.59
C ARG A 119 -10.72 -10.26 -7.49
N ARG A 120 -9.83 -9.34 -7.86
CA ARG A 120 -8.67 -9.64 -8.73
C ARG A 120 -7.68 -10.59 -8.06
N LEU A 121 -7.44 -10.39 -6.77
CA LEU A 121 -6.56 -11.23 -5.94
C LEU A 121 -7.18 -12.57 -5.56
N GLN A 122 -8.47 -12.79 -5.85
CA GLN A 122 -9.20 -14.01 -5.53
C GLN A 122 -9.07 -14.42 -4.06
N THR A 123 -9.22 -13.45 -3.15
CA THR A 123 -9.14 -13.66 -1.70
C THR A 123 -10.12 -12.75 -0.97
N ASP A 124 -10.58 -13.18 0.21
CA ASP A 124 -11.57 -12.43 1.00
C ASP A 124 -10.94 -11.42 1.97
N VAL A 125 -9.61 -11.42 2.09
CA VAL A 125 -8.90 -10.55 3.04
C VAL A 125 -7.56 -10.07 2.47
N ILE A 126 -7.23 -8.81 2.74
CA ILE A 126 -5.92 -8.20 2.53
C ILE A 126 -5.23 -8.09 3.90
N ASP A 127 -3.97 -8.50 4.02
CA ASP A 127 -3.28 -8.40 5.31
C ASP A 127 -2.90 -6.95 5.64
N LEU A 128 -2.42 -6.19 4.65
CA LEU A 128 -2.10 -4.77 4.79
C LEU A 128 -2.70 -3.97 3.63
N TYR A 129 -3.67 -3.11 3.91
CA TYR A 129 -4.25 -2.23 2.90
C TYR A 129 -3.72 -0.80 3.05
N GLN A 130 -3.16 -0.24 1.99
CA GLN A 130 -2.42 1.02 2.06
C GLN A 130 -3.06 2.11 1.19
N ILE A 131 -3.01 3.36 1.67
CA ILE A 131 -3.18 4.52 0.77
C ILE A 131 -1.89 4.68 -0.02
N HIS A 132 -1.95 4.61 -1.35
CA HIS A 132 -0.77 4.58 -2.22
C HIS A 132 -0.07 5.95 -2.31
N TRP A 133 -0.83 7.04 -2.28
CA TRP A 133 -0.32 8.39 -2.06
C TRP A 133 -1.39 9.26 -1.42
N PRO A 134 -1.00 10.30 -0.67
CA PRO A 134 -1.96 11.17 -0.01
C PRO A 134 -2.94 11.82 -0.99
N GLU A 135 -4.16 12.02 -0.50
CA GLU A 135 -5.15 12.85 -1.17
C GLU A 135 -4.70 14.31 -1.22
N ARG A 136 -4.25 14.83 -0.07
CA ARG A 136 -3.70 16.18 0.02
C ARG A 136 -2.44 16.36 -0.80
N HIS A 137 -2.14 17.61 -1.13
CA HIS A 137 -0.85 17.94 -1.71
C HIS A 137 0.29 17.62 -0.75
N VAL A 138 1.25 16.82 -1.21
CA VAL A 138 2.52 16.57 -0.52
C VAL A 138 3.67 16.63 -1.52
N PRO A 139 4.89 16.98 -1.07
CA PRO A 139 6.08 16.82 -1.89
C PRO A 139 6.41 15.33 -2.06
N ALA A 140 5.87 14.72 -3.12
CA ALA A 140 6.14 13.33 -3.50
C ALA A 140 6.61 13.22 -4.96
N PHE A 141 7.03 12.02 -5.37
CA PHE A 141 7.34 11.68 -6.76
C PHE A 141 8.34 12.62 -7.45
N GLY A 142 9.42 12.97 -6.76
CA GLY A 142 10.50 13.83 -7.27
C GLY A 142 10.43 15.29 -6.81
N THR A 143 9.33 15.69 -6.16
CA THR A 143 9.24 17.00 -5.49
C THR A 143 9.72 16.90 -4.03
N ARG A 144 10.32 17.98 -3.51
CA ARG A 144 10.95 18.00 -2.17
C ARG A 144 10.32 18.98 -1.18
N TYR A 145 9.77 20.09 -1.68
CA TYR A 145 9.24 21.15 -0.85
C TYR A 145 7.73 21.23 -0.98
N TYR A 146 7.05 21.34 0.15
CA TYR A 146 5.61 21.58 0.20
C TYR A 146 5.29 22.95 -0.39
N ASP A 147 4.25 23.01 -1.21
CA ASP A 147 3.76 24.24 -1.83
C ASP A 147 2.30 24.45 -1.41
N PRO A 148 2.01 25.39 -0.49
CA PRO A 148 0.64 25.62 -0.01
C PRO A 148 -0.30 26.12 -1.12
N SER A 149 0.23 26.66 -2.23
CA SER A 149 -0.61 27.09 -3.35
C SER A 149 -1.19 25.93 -4.16
N LYS A 150 -0.67 24.72 -3.97
CA LYS A 150 -1.13 23.48 -4.60
C LYS A 150 -2.09 22.69 -3.71
N GLU A 151 -2.48 23.23 -2.57
CA GLU A 151 -3.41 22.59 -1.67
C GLU A 151 -4.81 22.51 -2.30
N THR A 152 -5.27 21.30 -2.56
CA THR A 152 -6.57 21.02 -3.20
C THR A 152 -7.34 19.92 -2.49
N SER A 153 -6.97 19.59 -1.24
CA SER A 153 -7.62 18.52 -0.46
C SER A 153 -9.13 18.72 -0.38
N GLN A 154 -9.88 17.66 -0.70
CA GLN A 154 -11.33 17.57 -0.58
C GLN A 154 -11.73 16.58 0.50
N THR A 155 -10.99 15.48 0.66
CA THR A 155 -11.31 14.41 1.62
C THR A 155 -10.39 14.47 2.84
N PRO A 156 -10.88 14.82 4.04
CA PRO A 156 -10.05 14.88 5.24
C PRO A 156 -9.41 13.52 5.60
N ILE A 157 -8.25 13.53 6.26
CA ILE A 157 -7.57 12.32 6.76
C ILE A 157 -8.50 11.48 7.64
N HIS A 158 -9.33 12.13 8.47
CA HIS A 158 -10.26 11.42 9.34
C HIS A 158 -11.29 10.59 8.55
N GLU A 159 -11.86 11.15 7.48
CA GLU A 159 -12.82 10.43 6.63
C GLU A 159 -12.15 9.24 5.93
N GLN A 160 -10.91 9.42 5.44
CA GLN A 160 -10.13 8.33 4.85
C GLN A 160 -9.86 7.22 5.89
N LEU A 161 -9.53 7.59 7.12
CA LEU A 161 -9.28 6.66 8.22
C LEU A 161 -10.55 5.92 8.65
N ASP A 162 -11.70 6.59 8.72
CA ASP A 162 -13.00 5.96 9.00
C ASP A 162 -13.36 4.91 7.95
N ALA A 163 -13.12 5.20 6.66
CA ALA A 163 -13.36 4.25 5.58
C ALA A 163 -12.46 3.01 5.71
N LEU A 164 -11.17 3.21 6.01
CA LEU A 164 -10.22 2.13 6.28
C LEU A 164 -10.62 1.31 7.51
N ALA A 165 -11.08 1.97 8.58
CA ALA A 165 -11.59 1.32 9.79
C ALA A 165 -12.82 0.45 9.49
N GLY A 166 -13.71 0.93 8.62
CA GLY A 166 -14.85 0.17 8.12
C GLY A 166 -14.44 -1.13 7.42
N LEU A 167 -13.39 -1.08 6.58
CA LEU A 167 -12.83 -2.27 5.92
C LEU A 167 -12.20 -3.26 6.91
N VAL A 168 -11.51 -2.76 7.94
CA VAL A 168 -10.96 -3.60 9.01
C VAL A 168 -12.09 -4.28 9.80
N LYS A 169 -13.10 -3.51 10.21
CA LYS A 169 -14.28 -4.03 10.91
C LYS A 169 -15.04 -5.07 10.08
N ALA A 170 -15.09 -4.89 8.76
CA ALA A 170 -15.71 -5.84 7.83
C ALA A 170 -14.85 -7.10 7.57
N GLY A 171 -13.63 -7.19 8.13
CA GLY A 171 -12.72 -8.32 7.94
C GLY A 171 -12.01 -8.34 6.58
N LYS A 172 -12.12 -7.27 5.79
CA LYS A 172 -11.54 -7.16 4.43
C LYS A 172 -10.07 -6.74 4.46
N ALA A 173 -9.66 -6.03 5.50
CA ALA A 173 -8.26 -5.70 5.78
C ALA A 173 -7.91 -6.09 7.21
N ARG A 174 -6.70 -6.62 7.46
CA ARG A 174 -6.24 -6.89 8.84
C ARG A 174 -5.53 -5.70 9.47
N ALA A 175 -4.72 -5.01 8.68
CA ALA A 175 -3.99 -3.82 9.07
C ALA A 175 -4.03 -2.77 7.95
N ILE A 176 -3.74 -1.52 8.32
CA ILE A 176 -3.73 -0.40 7.38
C ILE A 176 -2.34 0.24 7.35
N GLY A 177 -1.98 0.82 6.21
CA GLY A 177 -0.70 1.50 6.03
C GLY A 177 -0.82 2.72 5.13
N LEU A 178 0.27 3.44 5.01
CA LEU A 178 0.39 4.65 4.19
C LEU A 178 1.52 4.46 3.18
N SER A 179 1.56 5.28 2.15
CA SER A 179 2.66 5.33 1.20
C SER A 179 2.81 6.74 0.64
N ASN A 180 4.04 7.11 0.29
CA ASN A 180 4.39 8.45 -0.18
C ASN A 180 3.98 9.56 0.81
N GLU A 181 4.07 9.26 2.10
CA GLU A 181 3.65 10.16 3.16
C GLU A 181 4.82 10.95 3.75
N THR A 182 4.47 11.96 4.53
CA THR A 182 5.29 12.94 5.22
C THR A 182 5.13 12.76 6.75
N PRO A 183 6.03 13.34 7.55
CA PRO A 183 5.93 13.28 9.02
C PRO A 183 4.59 13.78 9.56
N TYR A 184 4.07 14.88 9.00
CA TYR A 184 2.77 15.43 9.36
C TYR A 184 1.65 14.41 9.20
N GLY A 185 1.61 13.75 8.03
CA GLY A 185 0.53 12.84 7.71
C GLY A 185 0.54 11.57 8.57
N VAL A 186 1.71 10.94 8.73
CA VAL A 186 1.84 9.78 9.63
C VAL A 186 1.41 10.13 11.05
N HIS A 187 1.83 11.28 11.56
CA HIS A 187 1.42 11.74 12.88
C HIS A 187 -0.09 11.98 12.95
N GLU A 188 -0.68 12.63 11.94
CA GLU A 188 -2.09 12.97 11.93
C GLU A 188 -3.00 11.74 11.85
N PHE A 189 -2.64 10.73 11.04
CA PHE A 189 -3.34 9.44 11.02
C PHE A 189 -3.30 8.74 12.39
N VAL A 190 -2.14 8.71 13.07
CA VAL A 190 -2.02 8.09 14.39
C VAL A 190 -2.79 8.88 15.46
N ARG A 191 -2.70 10.22 15.44
CA ARG A 191 -3.39 11.10 16.38
C ARG A 191 -4.91 10.94 16.27
N LEU A 192 -5.45 10.93 15.05
CA LEU A 192 -6.88 10.71 14.80
C LEU A 192 -7.32 9.31 15.20
N ALA A 193 -6.49 8.29 14.92
CA ALA A 193 -6.75 6.93 15.37
C ALA A 193 -6.91 6.84 16.89
N GLU A 194 -6.00 7.46 17.65
CA GLU A 194 -6.06 7.48 19.11
C GLU A 194 -7.24 8.32 19.64
N GLN A 195 -7.52 9.46 19.01
CA GLN A 195 -8.61 10.35 19.41
C GLN A 195 -9.99 9.72 19.20
N HIS A 196 -10.15 8.92 18.14
CA HIS A 196 -11.44 8.39 17.71
C HIS A 196 -11.60 6.87 17.89
N ASP A 197 -10.65 6.22 18.57
CA ASP A 197 -10.61 4.76 18.76
C ASP A 197 -10.66 3.98 17.42
N LEU A 198 -9.92 4.47 16.43
CA LEU A 198 -9.79 3.86 15.10
C LEU A 198 -8.47 3.08 14.99
N PRO A 199 -8.32 2.17 13.99
CA PRO A 199 -7.08 1.43 13.80
C PRO A 199 -5.88 2.34 13.52
N ARG A 200 -4.76 2.10 14.20
CA ARG A 200 -3.49 2.78 13.90
C ARG A 200 -2.88 2.26 12.59
N VAL A 201 -2.22 3.15 11.87
CA VAL A 201 -1.39 2.76 10.71
C VAL A 201 -0.18 1.96 11.17
N ALA A 202 0.05 0.81 10.54
CA ALA A 202 1.12 -0.12 10.88
C ALA A 202 2.44 0.25 10.21
N SER A 203 2.37 0.89 9.05
CA SER A 203 3.54 1.16 8.22
C SER A 203 3.37 2.38 7.32
N VAL A 204 4.50 2.90 6.85
CA VAL A 204 4.59 3.85 5.75
C VAL A 204 5.56 3.33 4.69
N GLN A 205 5.10 3.21 3.45
CA GLN A 205 5.88 2.74 2.31
C GLN A 205 6.43 3.93 1.51
N ASN A 206 7.71 4.25 1.71
CA ASN A 206 8.37 5.44 1.15
C ASN A 206 9.67 5.09 0.42
N PRO A 207 10.13 5.94 -0.52
CA PRO A 207 11.37 5.69 -1.24
C PRO A 207 12.54 5.87 -0.28
N TYR A 208 13.44 4.88 -0.25
CA TYR A 208 14.63 4.95 0.58
C TYR A 208 15.78 4.17 -0.04
N CYS A 209 16.79 4.90 -0.49
CA CYS A 209 18.01 4.37 -1.10
C CYS A 209 19.16 5.38 -0.95
N LEU A 210 20.35 5.01 -1.43
CA LEU A 210 21.52 5.90 -1.39
C LEU A 210 21.27 7.27 -2.04
N LEU A 211 20.40 7.33 -3.06
CA LEU A 211 20.07 8.56 -3.79
C LEU A 211 18.91 9.35 -3.17
N ASN A 212 18.08 8.71 -2.34
CA ASN A 212 16.95 9.35 -1.68
C ASN A 212 16.87 8.96 -0.22
N ARG A 213 17.41 9.83 0.63
CA ARG A 213 17.42 9.69 2.10
C ARG A 213 16.47 10.68 2.78
N THR A 214 15.47 11.19 2.06
CA THR A 214 14.51 12.18 2.61
C THR A 214 13.74 11.65 3.82
N TYR A 215 13.61 10.32 3.94
CA TYR A 215 13.07 9.66 5.14
C TYR A 215 13.77 10.09 6.44
N GLU A 216 15.08 10.32 6.41
CA GLU A 216 15.88 10.74 7.58
C GLU A 216 15.66 12.19 7.99
N ASN A 217 14.90 12.95 7.19
CA ASN A 217 14.47 14.29 7.54
C ASN A 217 13.11 14.22 8.25
N ALA A 218 13.15 13.75 9.50
CA ALA A 218 12.05 13.67 10.47
C ALA A 218 11.03 12.53 10.31
N LEU A 219 10.97 11.83 9.17
CA LEU A 219 10.04 10.71 9.05
C LEU A 219 10.53 9.49 9.86
N ASP A 220 11.84 9.32 9.99
CA ASP A 220 12.51 8.37 10.87
C ASP A 220 12.17 8.59 12.35
N GLU A 221 12.30 9.82 12.85
CA GLU A 221 11.91 10.18 14.22
C GLU A 221 10.41 9.93 14.45
N THR A 222 9.56 10.39 13.53
CA THR A 222 8.12 10.17 13.60
C THR A 222 7.78 8.68 13.65
N CYS A 223 8.35 7.87 12.75
CA CYS A 223 8.13 6.43 12.72
C CYS A 223 8.60 5.74 14.00
N HIS A 224 9.78 6.12 14.51
CA HIS A 224 10.32 5.59 15.76
C HIS A 224 9.40 5.88 16.95
N ARG A 225 8.97 7.14 17.12
CA ARG A 225 8.12 7.57 18.24
C ARG A 225 6.73 6.96 18.20
N LEU A 226 6.15 6.82 17.01
CA LEU A 226 4.79 6.31 16.84
C LEU A 226 4.72 4.78 16.64
N GLY A 227 5.88 4.12 16.54
CA GLY A 227 6.02 2.69 16.24
C GLY A 227 5.34 2.29 14.91
N VAL A 228 5.61 3.07 13.87
CA VAL A 228 5.19 2.82 12.49
C VAL A 228 6.40 2.30 11.72
N SER A 229 6.28 1.15 11.04
CA SER A 229 7.40 0.58 10.29
C SER A 229 7.60 1.26 8.93
N LEU A 230 8.86 1.50 8.54
CA LEU A 230 9.19 1.85 7.16
C LEU A 230 9.15 0.60 6.27
N LEU A 231 8.42 0.68 5.15
CA LEU A 231 8.57 -0.22 4.01
C LEU A 231 9.33 0.53 2.92
N ALA A 232 10.65 0.33 2.84
CA ALA A 232 11.48 0.98 1.84
C ALA A 232 11.16 0.44 0.44
N TYR A 233 10.88 1.32 -0.52
CA TYR A 233 10.76 0.96 -1.93
C TYR A 233 11.84 1.66 -2.78
N SER A 234 12.11 1.10 -3.97
CA SER A 234 13.21 1.52 -4.85
C SER A 234 14.57 1.62 -4.13
N PRO A 235 15.00 0.55 -3.43
CA PRO A 235 16.25 0.52 -2.66
C PRO A 235 17.51 0.66 -3.53
#